data_AF-A0A9X9F8J8-F1
#
_entry.id   AF-A0A9X9F8J8-F1
#
_cell.length_a   1.000
_cell.length_b   1.000
_cell.length_c   1.000
_cell.angle_alpha   90.00
_cell.angle_beta   90.00
_cell.angle_gamma   90.00
#
_symmetry.space_group_name_H-M   'P 1'
#
loop_
_entity.id
_entity.type
_entity.pdbx_description
1 polymer ?
#
loop_
_entity_poly.entity_id
_entity_poly.type
_entity_poly.pdbx_seq_one_letter_code
_entity_poly.pdbx_strand_id
1 'polypeptide(L)' 'VLEGRGGYTGKNKEVLYVVINKQELVKLKQVISRVDEDAFVVIHDVRDVLGGGFKAS' A
#
# COMPACT_ATOMS: atom_id res chain seq x y z
N VAL A 1 2.36 -1.96 -9.32
CA VAL A 1 1.24 -1.03 -9.58
C VAL A 1 0.10 -1.85 -10.15
N LEU A 2 -1.11 -1.67 -9.63
CA LEU A 2 -2.33 -2.32 -10.10
C LEU A 2 -3.19 -1.30 -10.85
N GLU A 3 -3.92 -1.76 -11.85
CA GLU A 3 -4.94 -0.96 -12.52
C GLU A 3 -6.27 -1.07 -11.76
N GLY A 4 -6.84 0.06 -11.42
CA GLY A 4 -8.14 0.19 -10.76
C GLY A 4 -9.10 1.04 -11.58
N ARG A 5 -10.39 0.93 -11.27
CA ARG A 5 -11.46 1.72 -11.88
C ARG A 5 -12.40 2.24 -10.80
N GLY A 6 -12.69 3.55 -10.82
CA GLY A 6 -13.63 4.15 -9.89
C GLY A 6 -15.03 3.56 -10.07
N GLY A 7 -15.61 2.97 -9.02
CA GLY A 7 -16.91 2.27 -9.12
C GLY A 7 -18.07 3.17 -9.54
N TYR A 8 -18.07 4.43 -9.09
CA TYR A 8 -19.08 5.41 -9.48
C TYR A 8 -18.68 6.19 -10.75
N THR A 9 -17.44 6.69 -10.79
CA THR A 9 -17.00 7.60 -11.87
C THR A 9 -16.57 6.90 -13.15
N GLY A 10 -16.30 5.58 -13.09
CA GLY A 10 -15.81 4.79 -14.21
C GLY A 10 -14.39 5.13 -14.66
N LYS A 11 -13.70 6.09 -14.03
CA LYS A 11 -12.36 6.55 -14.41
C LYS A 11 -11.29 5.54 -14.01
N ASN A 12 -10.27 5.40 -14.85
CA ASN A 12 -9.08 4.61 -14.55
C ASN A 12 -8.27 5.25 -13.42
N LYS A 13 -7.65 4.40 -12.60
CA LYS A 13 -6.83 4.77 -11.45
C LYS A 13 -5.64 3.82 -11.37
N GLU A 14 -4.45 4.33 -11.13
CA GLU A 14 -3.30 3.51 -10.78
C GLU A 14 -3.26 3.34 -9.26
N VAL A 15 -3.07 2.12 -8.79
CA VAL A 15 -3.04 1.78 -7.36
C VAL A 15 -1.67 1.20 -7.01
N LEU A 16 -0.98 1.83 -6.06
CA LEU A 16 0.26 1.29 -5.52
C LEU A 16 -0.06 0.22 -4.46
N TYR A 17 0.05 -1.06 -4.85
CA TYR A 17 -0.05 -2.19 -3.93
C TYR A 17 1.35 -2.66 -3.52
N VAL A 18 1.60 -2.70 -2.22
CA VAL A 18 2.89 -3.10 -1.64
C VAL A 18 2.66 -4.00 -0.43
N VAL A 19 3.60 -4.91 -0.21
CA VAL A 19 3.67 -5.74 0.99
C VAL A 19 4.88 -5.26 1.80
N ILE A 20 4.65 -4.95 3.07
CA ILE A 20 5.68 -4.43 3.99
C ILE A 20 5.58 -5.09 5.36
N ASN A 21 6.66 -5.01 6.13
CA ASN A 21 6.62 -5.40 7.54
C ASN A 21 5.86 -4.38 8.38
N LYS A 22 5.22 -4.84 9.46
CA LYS A 22 4.46 -3.97 10.39
C LYS A 22 5.30 -2.83 10.97
N GLN A 23 6.60 -3.06 11.17
CA GLN A 23 7.55 -2.06 11.68
C GLN A 23 7.79 -0.91 10.68
N GLU A 24 7.66 -1.18 9.38
CA GLU A 24 7.87 -0.18 8.33
C GLU A 24 6.65 0.73 8.13
N LEU A 25 5.49 0.33 8.66
CA LEU A 25 4.22 1.04 8.47
C LEU A 25 4.29 2.50 8.95
N VAL A 26 4.93 2.76 10.09
CA VAL A 26 5.05 4.12 10.64
C VAL A 26 5.87 5.01 9.70
N LYS A 27 7.00 4.50 9.21
CA LYS A 27 7.85 5.21 8.25
C LYS A 27 7.12 5.44 6.93
N LEU A 28 6.39 4.45 6.42
CA LEU A 28 5.62 4.58 5.20
C LEU A 28 4.56 5.68 5.31
N LYS A 29 3.79 5.71 6.40
CA LYS A 29 2.78 6.77 6.63
C LYS A 29 3.41 8.16 6.66
N GLN A 30 4.58 8.31 7.28
CA GLN A 30 5.31 9.58 7.29
C GLN A 30 5.77 10.00 5.89
N VAL A 31 6.26 9.07 5.07
CA VAL A 31 6.64 9.38 3.69
C VAL A 31 5.42 9.78 2.86
N ILE A 32 4.32 9.02 2.95
CA ILE A 32 3.09 9.31 2.21
C ILE A 32 2.59 10.71 2.55
N SER A 33 2.41 11.02 3.83
CA SER A 33 1.91 12.34 4.27
C SER A 33 2.84 13.50 3.89
N ARG A 34 4.15 13.27 3.78
CA ARG A 34 5.10 14.29 3.28
C ARG A 34 5.01 14.53 1.78
N VAL A 35 4.60 13.52 1.02
CA VAL A 35 4.49 13.59 -0.45
C VAL A 35 3.11 14.11 -0.85
N ASP A 36 2.06 13.63 -0.20
CA ASP A 36 0.66 13.99 -0.45
C ASP A 36 -0.11 13.91 0.87
N GLU A 37 -0.52 15.06 1.39
CA GLU A 37 -1.26 15.18 2.65
C GLU A 37 -2.70 14.66 2.53
N ASP A 38 -3.27 14.67 1.32
CA ASP A 38 -4.63 14.21 1.03
C ASP A 38 -4.68 12.71 0.64
N ALA A 39 -3.53 12.05 0.59
CA ALA A 39 -3.46 10.63 0.27
C ALA A 39 -4.14 9.77 1.35
N PHE A 40 -4.87 8.74 0.90
CA PHE A 40 -5.43 7.72 1.77
C PHE A 40 -4.84 6.35 1.46
N VAL A 41 -4.78 5.50 2.49
CA VAL A 41 -4.14 4.18 2.42
C VAL A 41 -5.07 3.15 3.04
N VAL A 42 -5.28 2.03 2.34
CA VAL A 42 -5.99 0.87 2.87
C VAL A 42 -4.95 -0.17 3.30
N ILE A 43 -5.09 -0.69 4.52
CA ILE A 43 -4.17 -1.67 5.10
C ILE A 43 -4.89 -3.01 5.18
N HIS A 44 -4.29 -4.04 4.58
CA HIS A 44 -4.76 -5.42 4.65
C HIS A 44 -3.73 -6.27 5.40
N ASP A 45 -4.15 -6.91 6.48
CA ASP A 45 -3.32 -7.90 7.17
C ASP A 45 -3.29 -9.19 6.36
N VAL A 46 -2.12 -9.53 5.83
CA VAL A 46 -1.89 -10.78 5.08
C VAL A 46 -1.18 -11.78 6.00
N ARG A 47 -1.72 -13.00 6.10
CA ARG A 47 -1.17 -14.04 6.99
C ARG A 47 -0.02 -14.82 6.38
N ASP A 48 -0.16 -15.21 5.12
CA ASP A 48 0.82 -16.02 4.40
C ASP A 48 1.12 -15.38 3.06
N VAL A 49 2.41 -15.19 2.80
CA VAL A 49 2.95 -14.78 1.49
C VAL A 49 3.92 -15.86 1.06
N LEU A 50 3.65 -16.49 -0.08
CA LEU A 50 4.48 -17.56 -0.61
C LEU A 50 5.56 -16.97 -1.53
N GLY A 51 6.81 -17.01 -1.09
CA GLY A 51 7.94 -16.32 -1.74
C GLY A 51 8.09 -14.86 -1.29
N GLY A 52 9.25 -14.24 -1.59
CA GLY A 52 9.52 -12.83 -1.24
C GLY A 52 9.82 -12.61 0.24
N GLY A 53 10.93 -13.18 0.73
CA GLY A 53 11.27 -13.16 2.15
C GLY A 53 11.22 -11.77 2.80
N PHE A 54 10.50 -11.67 3.92
CA PHE A 54 10.54 -10.52 4.83
C PHE A 54 10.99 -10.95 6.24
N LYS A 55 11.90 -11.93 6.32
CA LYS A 55 12.63 -12.19 7.56
C LYS A 55 13.50 -10.96 7.83
N ALA A 56 13.09 -10.14 8.79
CA ALA A 56 14.06 -9.45 9.62
C ALA A 56 14.81 -10.56 10.37
N SER A 57 15.95 -10.97 9.83
CA SER A 57 17.00 -11.61 10.62
C SER A 57 17.38 -10.68 11.78
#